data_AF-A0A235ISQ1-F1
#
_entry.id   AF-A0A235ISQ1-F1
#
_cell.length_a   1.000
_cell.length_b   1.000
_cell.length_c   1.000
_cell.angle_alpha   90.00
_cell.angle_beta   90.00
_cell.angle_gamma   90.00
#
_symmetry.space_group_name_H-M   'P 1'
#
loop_
_entity.id
_entity.type
_entity.pdbx_description
1 polymer ?
#
loop_
_entity_poly.entity_id
_entity_poly.type
_entity_poly.pdbx_seq_one_letter_code
_entity_poly.pdbx_strand_id
1 'polypeptide(L)'
;MHSYQMKLEGEVLRVGFNRVFPAGGDRIVHDALELLEQMIDSGQIPGGKRILIDGPQSVPVAYVIAHKLAHLYQAIAVLDPKIGTPGYKTYIVTISHGSTEYKIGDLIETKETQPVRSIIKVVLCGPPRAGKSCLRDGLKRAILGNLGAPYPYVITACPDGEGSWHQETYENNEELAKSIRPINKADVTPEFAQEAAKWVGSANQLISIIDVGGKISPENKQIMKPATHAVILSGDSSKFTEWENFCQQLELTVIAKIHSQLDGVEDGVFFADDWKEKTNELLKTTPLLTGSVHRLKRGENLSARPMVQSLANLLIHLTKC
;
A
#
# COMPACT_ATOMS: atom_id res chain seq x y z
N MET A 1 -10.55 -4.61 -23.60
CA MET A 1 -9.58 -4.78 -22.49
C MET A 1 -10.30 -4.51 -21.20
N HIS A 2 -10.10 -5.34 -20.18
CA HIS A 2 -10.86 -5.30 -18.93
C HIS A 2 -10.03 -4.61 -17.83
N SER A 3 -10.69 -3.83 -16.98
CA SER A 3 -10.14 -3.23 -15.75
C SER A 3 -9.95 -4.25 -14.61
N TYR A 4 -10.36 -5.50 -14.84
CA TYR A 4 -10.16 -6.65 -13.98
C TYR A 4 -9.49 -7.79 -14.76
N GLN A 5 -8.85 -8.73 -14.07
CA GLN A 5 -8.22 -9.88 -14.68
C GLN A 5 -8.50 -11.14 -13.86
N MET A 6 -8.72 -12.25 -14.57
CA MET A 6 -8.98 -13.56 -13.97
C MET A 6 -8.23 -14.65 -14.73
N LYS A 7 -7.78 -15.68 -14.01
CA LYS A 7 -7.16 -16.87 -14.59
C LYS A 7 -7.40 -18.08 -13.69
N LEU A 8 -7.88 -19.19 -14.26
CA LEU A 8 -8.01 -20.45 -13.53
C LEU A 8 -6.71 -21.26 -13.62
N GLU A 9 -6.19 -21.71 -12.49
CA GLU A 9 -5.01 -22.56 -12.34
C GLU A 9 -5.36 -23.78 -11.47
N GLY A 10 -5.78 -24.87 -12.12
CA GLY A 10 -6.34 -26.03 -11.40
C GLY A 10 -7.64 -25.65 -10.67
N GLU A 11 -7.65 -25.74 -9.34
CA GLU A 11 -8.78 -25.34 -8.50
C GLU A 11 -8.70 -23.87 -8.04
N VAL A 12 -7.66 -23.12 -8.43
CA VAL A 12 -7.42 -21.75 -7.95
C VAL A 12 -7.81 -20.73 -9.03
N LEU A 13 -8.81 -19.91 -8.75
CA LEU A 13 -9.13 -18.72 -9.54
C LEU A 13 -8.28 -17.54 -9.06
N ARG A 14 -7.26 -17.20 -9.84
CA ARG A 14 -6.47 -15.99 -9.65
C ARG A 14 -7.28 -14.78 -10.08
N VAL A 15 -7.38 -13.78 -9.22
CA VAL A 15 -8.16 -12.57 -9.49
C VAL A 15 -7.35 -11.32 -9.17
N GLY A 16 -7.64 -10.21 -9.83
CA GLY A 16 -6.96 -8.96 -9.53
C GLY A 16 -7.42 -7.78 -10.36
N PHE A 17 -7.17 -6.58 -9.87
CA PHE A 17 -7.35 -5.35 -10.64
C PHE A 17 -6.33 -5.29 -11.79
N ASN A 18 -6.79 -4.93 -12.97
CA ASN A 18 -5.91 -4.57 -14.06
C ASN A 18 -5.40 -3.15 -13.85
N ARG A 19 -4.22 -3.03 -13.27
CA ARG A 19 -3.65 -1.74 -12.87
C ARG A 19 -3.14 -0.91 -14.05
N VAL A 20 -3.09 -1.49 -15.26
CA VAL A 20 -2.82 -0.75 -16.52
C VAL A 20 -4.06 0.01 -17.00
N PHE A 21 -5.26 -0.48 -16.66
CA PHE A 21 -6.54 0.13 -17.02
C PHE A 21 -7.36 0.43 -15.75
N PRO A 22 -6.96 1.43 -14.95
CA PRO A 22 -7.69 1.80 -13.75
C PRO A 22 -9.10 2.27 -14.12
N ALA A 23 -10.09 1.87 -13.33
CA ALA A 23 -11.48 2.21 -13.57
C ALA A 23 -12.27 2.38 -12.26
N GLY A 24 -13.45 2.98 -12.36
CA GLY A 24 -14.41 3.09 -11.27
C GLY A 24 -14.92 1.71 -10.83
N GLY A 25 -15.42 1.63 -9.60
CA GLY A 25 -15.93 0.38 -9.03
C GLY A 25 -17.07 -0.25 -9.85
N ASP A 26 -17.92 0.60 -10.44
CA ASP A 26 -18.97 0.22 -11.38
C ASP A 26 -18.40 -0.51 -12.61
N ARG A 27 -17.38 0.07 -13.26
CA ARG A 27 -16.74 -0.53 -14.43
C ARG A 27 -15.99 -1.81 -14.08
N ILE A 28 -15.29 -1.84 -12.95
CA ILE A 28 -14.57 -3.04 -12.49
C ILE A 28 -15.53 -4.20 -12.27
N VAL A 29 -16.71 -3.95 -11.70
CA VAL A 29 -17.74 -4.97 -11.48
C VAL A 29 -18.28 -5.51 -12.80
N HIS A 30 -18.58 -4.63 -13.77
CA HIS A 30 -19.01 -5.04 -15.11
C HIS A 30 -17.95 -5.89 -15.83
N ASP A 31 -16.70 -5.43 -15.83
CA ASP A 31 -15.59 -6.15 -16.47
C ASP A 31 -15.32 -7.51 -15.80
N ALA A 32 -15.46 -7.60 -14.47
CA ALA A 32 -15.33 -8.86 -13.74
C ALA A 32 -16.45 -9.85 -14.09
N LEU A 33 -17.69 -9.36 -14.21
CA LEU A 33 -18.82 -10.19 -14.63
C LEU A 33 -18.63 -10.73 -16.04
N GLU A 34 -18.31 -9.84 -17.00
CA GLU A 34 -18.12 -10.18 -18.41
C GLU A 34 -17.02 -11.24 -18.59
N LEU A 35 -15.87 -11.06 -17.93
CA LEU A 35 -14.79 -12.05 -17.93
C LEU A 35 -15.22 -13.41 -17.36
N LEU A 36 -15.94 -13.39 -16.24
CA LEU A 36 -16.36 -14.62 -15.58
C LEU A 36 -17.37 -15.40 -16.42
N GLU A 37 -18.30 -14.70 -17.10
CA GLU A 37 -19.23 -15.28 -18.05
C GLU A 37 -18.50 -15.90 -19.25
N GLN A 38 -17.54 -15.18 -19.84
CA GLN A 38 -16.72 -15.72 -20.93
C GLN A 38 -15.97 -17.00 -20.51
N MET A 39 -15.42 -17.05 -19.29
CA MET A 39 -14.73 -18.23 -18.76
C MET A 39 -15.69 -19.41 -18.50
N ILE A 40 -16.91 -19.15 -18.06
CA ILE A 40 -17.95 -20.18 -17.85
C ILE A 40 -18.44 -20.71 -19.19
N ASP A 41 -18.81 -19.82 -20.12
CA ASP A 41 -19.39 -20.18 -21.43
C ASP A 41 -18.40 -20.92 -22.32
N SER A 42 -17.10 -20.62 -22.19
CA SER A 42 -16.03 -21.35 -22.88
C SER A 42 -15.66 -22.69 -22.23
N GLY A 43 -16.26 -23.03 -21.09
CA GLY A 43 -15.97 -24.26 -20.34
C GLY A 43 -14.64 -24.24 -19.59
N GLN A 44 -13.95 -23.09 -19.51
CA GLN A 44 -12.73 -22.95 -18.70
C GLN A 44 -13.00 -23.14 -17.21
N ILE A 45 -14.19 -22.77 -16.74
CA ILE A 45 -14.67 -23.00 -15.37
C ILE A 45 -15.68 -24.14 -15.40
N PRO A 46 -15.27 -25.40 -15.14
CA PRO A 46 -16.12 -26.58 -15.30
C PRO A 46 -17.09 -26.81 -14.12
N GLY A 47 -16.96 -26.06 -13.02
CA GLY A 47 -17.61 -26.40 -11.76
C GLY A 47 -16.91 -27.54 -11.02
N GLY A 48 -17.52 -28.04 -9.95
CA GLY A 48 -17.01 -29.20 -9.22
C GLY A 48 -17.16 -29.13 -7.70
N LYS A 49 -16.26 -29.81 -6.99
CA LYS A 49 -16.32 -29.88 -5.52
C LYS A 49 -16.02 -28.55 -4.85
N ARG A 50 -14.95 -27.88 -5.29
CA ARG A 50 -14.53 -26.60 -4.70
C ARG A 50 -13.78 -25.72 -5.69
N ILE A 51 -13.75 -24.44 -5.39
CA ILE A 51 -12.88 -23.46 -6.04
C ILE A 51 -12.27 -22.52 -4.99
N LEU A 52 -11.00 -22.16 -5.20
CA LEU A 52 -10.23 -21.31 -4.31
C LEU A 52 -10.01 -19.95 -4.98
N ILE A 53 -10.43 -18.86 -4.35
CA ILE A 53 -10.25 -17.50 -4.88
C ILE A 53 -8.99 -16.89 -4.28
N ASP A 54 -8.05 -16.51 -5.15
CA ASP A 54 -6.77 -15.94 -4.75
C ASP A 54 -6.49 -14.62 -5.46
N GLY A 55 -6.47 -13.55 -4.68
CA GLY A 55 -5.98 -12.25 -5.12
C GLY A 55 -6.85 -11.08 -4.66
N PRO A 56 -6.40 -9.84 -4.93
CA PRO A 56 -7.12 -8.66 -4.51
C PRO A 56 -8.43 -8.48 -5.28
N GLN A 57 -9.51 -8.26 -4.54
CA GLN A 57 -10.83 -7.97 -5.08
C GLN A 57 -11.52 -6.90 -4.23
N SER A 58 -12.36 -6.08 -4.87
CA SER A 58 -13.25 -5.19 -4.12
C SER A 58 -14.42 -6.01 -3.58
N VAL A 59 -15.09 -5.50 -2.55
CA VAL A 59 -16.27 -6.16 -1.98
C VAL A 59 -17.36 -6.42 -3.06
N PRO A 60 -17.71 -5.45 -3.95
CA PRO A 60 -18.67 -5.71 -5.03
C PRO A 60 -18.23 -6.81 -6.00
N VAL A 61 -16.95 -6.88 -6.36
CA VAL A 61 -16.43 -7.95 -7.25
C VAL A 61 -16.54 -9.32 -6.58
N ALA A 62 -16.25 -9.40 -5.28
CA ALA A 62 -16.41 -10.65 -4.53
C ALA A 62 -17.85 -11.17 -4.57
N TYR A 63 -18.86 -10.29 -4.48
CA TYR A 63 -20.26 -10.69 -4.62
C TYR A 63 -20.61 -11.20 -6.01
N VAL A 64 -20.08 -10.58 -7.08
CA VAL A 64 -20.29 -11.06 -8.46
C VAL A 64 -19.66 -12.43 -8.67
N ILE A 65 -18.41 -12.61 -8.25
CA ILE A 65 -17.69 -13.88 -8.33
C ILE A 65 -18.47 -14.95 -7.56
N ALA A 66 -18.84 -14.66 -6.31
CA ALA A 66 -19.63 -15.56 -5.48
C ALA A 66 -20.96 -15.96 -6.14
N HIS A 67 -21.72 -14.98 -6.65
CA HIS A 67 -23.02 -15.23 -7.28
C HIS A 67 -22.91 -16.17 -8.48
N LYS A 68 -21.96 -15.95 -9.38
CA LYS A 68 -21.81 -16.77 -10.59
C LYS A 68 -21.25 -18.15 -10.29
N LEU A 69 -20.32 -18.26 -9.34
CA LEU A 69 -19.65 -19.53 -9.02
C LEU A 69 -20.44 -20.43 -8.05
N ALA A 70 -21.31 -19.87 -7.21
CA ALA A 70 -22.04 -20.63 -6.18
C ALA A 70 -22.95 -21.73 -6.77
N HIS A 71 -23.37 -21.57 -8.02
CA HIS A 71 -24.17 -22.56 -8.74
C HIS A 71 -23.33 -23.66 -9.39
N LEU A 72 -22.02 -23.45 -9.53
CA LEU A 72 -21.10 -24.37 -10.22
C LEU A 72 -20.27 -25.22 -9.25
N TYR A 73 -20.02 -24.71 -8.04
CA TYR A 73 -19.16 -25.36 -7.04
C TYR A 73 -19.90 -25.64 -5.74
N GLN A 74 -19.65 -26.81 -5.14
CA GLN A 74 -20.22 -27.13 -3.82
C GLN A 74 -19.62 -26.27 -2.70
N ALA A 75 -18.37 -25.82 -2.85
CA ALA A 75 -17.71 -24.92 -1.93
C ALA A 75 -16.89 -23.84 -2.64
N ILE A 76 -16.87 -22.63 -2.07
CA ILE A 76 -16.00 -21.53 -2.49
C ILE A 76 -15.22 -21.09 -1.26
N ALA A 77 -13.90 -21.03 -1.38
CA ALA A 77 -13.02 -20.52 -0.33
C ALA A 77 -12.17 -19.35 -0.82
N VAL A 78 -11.93 -18.37 0.03
CA VAL A 78 -11.20 -17.14 -0.30
C VAL A 78 -9.90 -17.08 0.51
N LEU A 79 -8.78 -16.77 -0.16
CA LEU A 79 -7.48 -16.65 0.48
C LEU A 79 -7.52 -15.55 1.54
N ASP A 80 -7.11 -15.87 2.77
CA ASP A 80 -6.70 -14.87 3.75
C ASP A 80 -5.20 -15.03 4.03
N PRO A 81 -4.35 -14.12 3.53
CA PRO A 81 -2.90 -14.24 3.66
C PRO A 81 -2.40 -14.04 5.11
N LYS A 82 -3.27 -13.76 6.08
CA LYS A 82 -2.90 -13.44 7.47
C LYS A 82 -3.10 -14.61 8.43
N ILE A 83 -3.66 -15.72 7.98
CA ILE A 83 -4.01 -16.86 8.83
C ILE A 83 -3.35 -18.15 8.36
N GLY A 84 -3.42 -19.18 9.21
CA GLY A 84 -2.89 -20.51 8.93
C GLY A 84 -1.39 -20.63 9.19
N THR A 85 -0.79 -21.70 8.68
CA THR A 85 0.63 -22.00 8.93
C THR A 85 1.52 -21.06 8.12
N PRO A 86 2.51 -20.38 8.75
CA PRO A 86 3.47 -19.56 8.04
C PRO A 86 4.14 -20.34 6.89
N GLY A 87 4.14 -19.75 5.70
CA GLY A 87 4.74 -20.37 4.51
C GLY A 87 3.74 -21.08 3.59
N TYR A 88 2.47 -21.24 3.99
CA TYR A 88 1.43 -21.89 3.19
C TYR A 88 0.22 -20.97 3.00
N LYS A 89 -0.44 -21.09 1.84
CA LYS A 89 -1.69 -20.36 1.58
C LYS A 89 -2.87 -21.04 2.26
N THR A 90 -3.64 -20.25 3.00
CA THR A 90 -4.83 -20.70 3.74
C THR A 90 -6.08 -19.95 3.27
N TYR A 91 -7.10 -20.70 2.89
CA TYR A 91 -8.35 -20.18 2.37
C TYR A 91 -9.48 -20.40 3.38
N ILE A 92 -10.39 -19.44 3.52
CA ILE A 92 -11.58 -19.56 4.38
C ILE A 92 -12.76 -19.93 3.48
N VAL A 93 -13.46 -21.03 3.78
CA VAL A 93 -14.70 -21.40 3.07
C VAL A 93 -15.78 -20.35 3.36
N THR A 94 -16.21 -19.62 2.33
CA THR A 94 -17.22 -18.56 2.41
C THR A 94 -18.59 -19.01 1.92
N ILE A 95 -18.63 -20.02 1.04
CA ILE A 95 -19.88 -20.61 0.52
C ILE A 95 -19.75 -22.13 0.59
N SER A 96 -20.80 -22.79 1.08
CA SER A 96 -20.96 -24.24 1.02
C SER A 96 -22.42 -24.57 0.75
N HIS A 97 -22.68 -25.29 -0.34
CA HIS A 97 -24.02 -25.74 -0.73
C HIS A 97 -24.00 -27.25 -0.99
N GLY A 98 -24.66 -28.00 -0.10
CA GLY A 98 -24.80 -29.45 -0.24
C GLY A 98 -23.48 -30.24 -0.09
N SER A 99 -22.39 -29.59 0.31
CA SER A 99 -21.13 -30.28 0.61
C SER A 99 -21.22 -31.00 1.96
N THR A 100 -20.85 -32.28 1.99
CA THR A 100 -20.62 -33.02 3.25
C THR A 100 -19.19 -32.85 3.77
N GLU A 101 -18.30 -32.30 2.95
CA GLU A 101 -16.85 -32.20 3.20
C GLU A 101 -16.42 -30.82 3.69
N TYR A 102 -17.14 -29.76 3.33
CA TYR A 102 -16.78 -28.36 3.60
C TYR A 102 -17.93 -27.61 4.29
N LYS A 103 -17.64 -26.92 5.38
CA LYS A 103 -18.55 -26.01 6.09
C LYS A 103 -18.06 -24.58 6.00
N ILE A 104 -18.98 -23.64 6.10
CA ILE A 104 -18.64 -22.20 6.15
C ILE A 104 -17.74 -21.95 7.36
N GLY A 105 -16.63 -21.24 7.13
CA GLY A 105 -15.60 -20.96 8.14
C GLY A 105 -14.49 -22.01 8.22
N ASP A 106 -14.61 -23.15 7.54
CA ASP A 106 -13.51 -24.12 7.47
C ASP A 106 -12.28 -23.49 6.79
N LEU A 107 -11.10 -23.91 7.25
CA LEU A 107 -9.83 -23.50 6.67
C LEU A 107 -9.30 -24.58 5.73
N ILE A 108 -8.99 -24.18 4.50
CA ILE A 108 -8.34 -25.03 3.50
C ILE A 108 -6.89 -24.53 3.36
N GLU A 109 -5.96 -25.26 3.95
CA GLU A 109 -4.53 -25.03 3.73
C GLU A 109 -4.06 -25.77 2.48
N THR A 110 -3.23 -25.12 1.68
CA THR A 110 -2.68 -25.70 0.44
C THR A 110 -1.16 -25.85 0.54
N LYS A 111 -0.59 -26.74 -0.28
CA LYS A 111 0.87 -26.86 -0.42
C LYS A 111 1.50 -25.71 -1.21
N GLU A 112 0.68 -24.80 -1.77
CA GLU A 112 1.20 -23.61 -2.44
C GLU A 112 1.88 -22.71 -1.41
N THR A 113 3.14 -22.37 -1.68
CA THR A 113 3.92 -21.55 -0.77
C THR A 113 3.40 -20.12 -0.75
N GLN A 114 3.28 -19.57 0.46
CA GLN A 114 3.05 -18.16 0.67
C GLN A 114 4.36 -17.54 1.17
N PRO A 115 4.98 -16.62 0.42
CA PRO A 115 6.19 -15.98 0.89
C PRO A 115 5.90 -15.26 2.21
N VAL A 116 6.71 -15.53 3.23
CA VAL A 116 6.69 -14.76 4.47
C VAL A 116 7.01 -13.33 4.11
N ARG A 117 6.18 -12.40 4.58
CA ARG A 117 6.35 -10.99 4.30
C ARG A 117 6.47 -10.20 5.59
N SER A 118 7.40 -9.26 5.60
CA SER A 118 7.62 -8.35 6.70
C SER A 118 6.64 -7.18 6.64
N ILE A 119 6.10 -6.80 7.80
CA ILE A 119 5.25 -5.61 7.94
C ILE A 119 6.16 -4.41 8.15
N ILE A 120 6.07 -3.42 7.25
CA ILE A 120 6.78 -2.15 7.39
C ILE A 120 5.82 -1.00 7.66
N LYS A 121 6.18 -0.18 8.64
CA LYS A 121 5.47 1.05 9.03
C LYS A 121 6.43 2.20 8.82
N VAL A 122 6.31 2.86 7.67
CA VAL A 122 7.27 3.84 7.17
C VAL A 122 6.74 5.24 7.40
N VAL A 123 7.44 6.02 8.23
CA VAL A 123 7.12 7.44 8.43
C VAL A 123 7.73 8.27 7.31
N LEU A 124 6.94 9.14 6.68
CA LEU A 124 7.43 10.24 5.86
C LEU A 124 7.65 11.46 6.78
N CYS A 125 8.90 11.74 7.12
CA CYS A 125 9.26 12.80 8.06
C CYS A 125 10.22 13.83 7.44
N GLY A 126 10.55 14.87 8.18
CA GLY A 126 11.36 16.00 7.70
C GLY A 126 10.66 17.35 7.85
N PRO A 127 11.38 18.47 7.60
CA PRO A 127 10.90 19.81 7.90
C PRO A 127 9.61 20.19 7.13
N PRO A 128 8.91 21.26 7.55
CA PRO A 128 7.70 21.71 6.88
C PRO A 128 7.97 22.06 5.42
N ARG A 129 6.94 21.93 4.57
CA ARG A 129 6.99 22.31 3.13
C ARG A 129 8.01 21.55 2.27
N ALA A 130 8.58 20.45 2.76
CA ALA A 130 9.45 19.58 1.97
C ALA A 130 8.72 18.77 0.87
N GLY A 131 7.38 18.79 0.80
CA GLY A 131 6.60 18.06 -0.21
C GLY A 131 6.13 16.66 0.21
N LYS A 132 6.17 16.32 1.51
CA LYS A 132 5.80 14.99 2.05
C LYS A 132 4.45 14.47 1.55
N SER A 133 3.40 15.29 1.63
CA SER A 133 2.05 14.89 1.21
C SER A 133 1.92 14.69 -0.31
N CYS A 134 2.73 15.39 -1.12
CA CYS A 134 2.82 15.15 -2.56
C CYS A 134 3.56 13.83 -2.85
N LEU A 135 4.69 13.60 -2.18
CA LEU A 135 5.45 12.35 -2.28
C LEU A 135 4.59 11.14 -1.88
N ARG A 136 3.79 11.26 -0.82
CA ARG A 136 2.89 10.21 -0.32
C ARG A 136 1.94 9.70 -1.40
N ASP A 137 1.27 10.58 -2.13
CA ASP A 137 0.33 10.18 -3.18
C ASP A 137 1.05 9.55 -4.38
N GLY A 138 2.13 10.18 -4.86
CA GLY A 138 2.97 9.62 -5.91
C GLY A 138 3.49 8.22 -5.56
N LEU A 139 3.95 8.03 -4.32
CA LEU A 139 4.46 6.76 -3.79
C LEU A 139 3.35 5.71 -3.73
N LYS A 140 2.15 6.07 -3.24
CA LYS A 140 0.99 5.17 -3.23
C LYS A 140 0.68 4.68 -4.65
N ARG A 141 0.58 5.60 -5.62
CA ARG A 141 0.31 5.30 -7.03
C ARG A 141 1.44 4.45 -7.65
N ALA A 142 2.71 4.73 -7.34
CA ALA A 142 3.87 3.97 -7.85
C ALA A 142 3.92 2.53 -7.31
N ILE A 143 3.67 2.32 -6.01
CA ILE A 143 3.56 0.97 -5.43
C ILE A 143 2.39 0.21 -6.09
N LEU A 144 1.25 0.88 -6.27
CA LEU A 144 0.13 0.29 -6.98
C LEU A 144 0.47 0.00 -8.45
N GLY A 145 1.32 0.78 -9.12
CA GLY A 145 1.79 0.46 -10.47
C GLY A 145 2.55 -0.87 -10.61
N ASN A 146 3.06 -1.43 -9.50
CA ASN A 146 3.81 -2.69 -9.51
C ASN A 146 2.90 -3.92 -9.36
N LEU A 147 2.98 -4.85 -10.31
CA LEU A 147 2.21 -6.09 -10.28
C LEU A 147 2.60 -6.94 -9.05
N GLY A 148 1.60 -7.41 -8.30
CA GLY A 148 1.81 -8.22 -7.10
C GLY A 148 2.32 -7.45 -5.87
N ALA A 149 2.49 -6.13 -5.98
CA ALA A 149 2.82 -5.29 -4.84
C ALA A 149 1.66 -5.26 -3.82
N PRO A 150 1.97 -5.33 -2.51
CA PRO A 150 0.98 -5.11 -1.46
C PRO A 150 0.22 -3.80 -1.65
N TYR A 151 -1.03 -3.75 -1.17
CA TYR A 151 -1.73 -2.48 -1.08
C TYR A 151 -1.03 -1.58 -0.02
N PRO A 152 -0.55 -0.38 -0.39
CA PRO A 152 0.04 0.55 0.56
C PRO A 152 -1.05 1.28 1.34
N TYR A 153 -1.17 0.98 2.63
CA TYR A 153 -2.09 1.67 3.53
C TYR A 153 -1.51 3.03 3.93
N VAL A 154 -2.30 4.09 3.85
CA VAL A 154 -1.84 5.45 4.18
C VAL A 154 -2.53 5.91 5.46
N ILE A 155 -1.74 6.31 6.45
CA ILE A 155 -2.21 6.92 7.69
C ILE A 155 -1.87 8.41 7.63
N THR A 156 -2.91 9.25 7.60
CA THR A 156 -2.74 10.71 7.70
C THR A 156 -2.67 11.08 9.17
N ALA A 157 -1.45 11.16 9.71
CA ALA A 157 -1.18 11.41 11.13
C ALA A 157 -0.83 12.88 11.39
N CYS A 158 -1.41 13.78 10.61
CA CYS A 158 -1.35 15.22 10.81
C CYS A 158 -2.68 15.83 10.34
N PRO A 159 -3.43 16.55 11.19
CA PRO A 159 -4.69 17.16 10.82
C PRO A 159 -4.46 18.51 10.14
N ASP A 160 -3.56 18.59 9.16
CA ASP A 160 -3.18 19.86 8.51
C ASP A 160 -4.18 20.37 7.45
N GLY A 161 -5.36 19.73 7.39
CA GLY A 161 -6.40 19.99 6.41
C GLY A 161 -6.18 19.25 5.10
N GLU A 162 -5.28 18.27 5.06
CA GLU A 162 -5.00 17.45 3.89
C GLU A 162 -5.29 15.97 4.16
N GLY A 163 -5.13 15.14 3.13
CA GLY A 163 -5.43 13.72 3.19
C GLY A 163 -5.48 13.12 1.79
N SER A 164 -5.97 11.88 1.66
CA SER A 164 -6.13 11.21 0.36
C SER A 164 -7.02 12.00 -0.60
N TRP A 165 -8.05 12.68 -0.08
CA TRP A 165 -8.98 13.50 -0.88
C TRP A 165 -8.31 14.73 -1.50
N HIS A 166 -7.33 15.33 -0.83
CA HIS A 166 -6.83 16.66 -1.18
C HIS A 166 -6.08 16.67 -2.51
N GLN A 167 -5.24 15.66 -2.78
CA GLN A 167 -4.48 15.61 -4.03
C GLN A 167 -5.40 15.41 -5.23
N GLU A 168 -6.32 14.46 -5.17
CA GLU A 168 -7.30 14.20 -6.23
C GLU A 168 -8.24 15.40 -6.45
N THR A 169 -8.66 16.07 -5.37
CA THR A 169 -9.43 17.31 -5.50
C THR A 169 -8.60 18.41 -6.13
N TYR A 170 -7.31 18.53 -5.81
CA TYR A 170 -6.43 19.54 -6.41
C TYR A 170 -6.21 19.29 -7.91
N GLU A 171 -6.07 18.02 -8.32
CA GLU A 171 -5.94 17.61 -9.73
C GLU A 171 -7.18 17.99 -10.56
N ASN A 172 -8.37 17.86 -9.97
CA ASN A 172 -9.64 18.12 -10.66
C ASN A 172 -10.16 19.56 -10.51
N ASN A 173 -9.96 20.16 -9.34
CA ASN A 173 -10.46 21.49 -8.97
C ASN A 173 -9.59 22.11 -7.86
N GLU A 174 -8.53 22.81 -8.29
CA GLU A 174 -7.58 23.48 -7.40
C GLU A 174 -8.24 24.50 -6.45
N GLU A 175 -9.24 25.26 -6.92
CA GLU A 175 -9.94 26.25 -6.11
C GLU A 175 -10.74 25.60 -4.98
N LEU A 176 -11.43 24.48 -5.28
CA LEU A 176 -12.17 23.71 -4.29
C LEU A 176 -11.23 23.09 -3.25
N ALA A 177 -10.10 22.52 -3.67
CA ALA A 177 -9.11 21.98 -2.75
C ALA A 177 -8.59 23.06 -1.77
N LYS A 178 -8.30 24.26 -2.30
CA LYS A 178 -7.86 25.42 -1.52
C LYS A 178 -8.92 25.95 -0.57
N SER A 179 -10.20 25.91 -0.93
CA SER A 179 -11.29 26.41 -0.08
C SER A 179 -11.67 25.43 1.05
N ILE A 180 -11.57 24.12 0.81
CA ILE A 180 -11.92 23.08 1.79
C ILE A 180 -10.79 22.83 2.81
N ARG A 181 -9.52 22.99 2.42
CA ARG A 181 -8.37 22.71 3.28
C ARG A 181 -8.40 23.45 4.63
N PRO A 182 -8.65 24.78 4.70
CA PRO A 182 -8.73 25.48 5.98
C PRO A 182 -9.83 24.96 6.90
N ILE A 183 -10.95 24.50 6.33
CA ILE A 183 -12.11 23.99 7.07
C ILE A 183 -11.79 22.66 7.75
N ASN A 184 -10.92 21.85 7.15
CA ASN A 184 -10.53 20.54 7.65
C ASN A 184 -9.24 20.55 8.48
N LYS A 185 -8.62 21.72 8.64
CA LYS A 185 -7.38 21.86 9.39
C LYS A 185 -7.68 21.97 10.89
N ALA A 186 -6.97 21.18 11.68
CA ALA A 186 -6.93 21.26 13.13
C ALA A 186 -5.48 21.25 13.64
N ASP A 187 -5.32 21.43 14.94
CA ASP A 187 -4.02 21.33 15.59
C ASP A 187 -3.69 19.89 15.97
N VAL A 188 -2.39 19.58 16.01
CA VAL A 188 -1.90 18.31 16.55
C VAL A 188 -1.95 18.42 18.08
N THR A 189 -3.03 17.94 18.69
CA THR A 189 -3.15 17.88 20.16
C THR A 189 -2.55 16.59 20.72
N PRO A 190 -2.23 16.51 22.02
CA PRO A 190 -1.80 15.27 22.67
C PRO A 190 -2.81 14.12 22.50
N GLU A 191 -4.11 14.40 22.54
CA GLU A 191 -5.17 13.42 22.35
C GLU A 191 -5.18 12.89 20.92
N PHE A 192 -5.05 13.78 19.93
CA PHE A 192 -4.89 13.37 18.54
C PHE A 192 -3.64 12.50 18.37
N ALA A 193 -2.52 12.89 18.97
CA ALA A 193 -1.27 12.13 18.91
C ALA A 193 -1.42 10.73 19.50
N GLN A 194 -2.18 10.59 20.58
CA GLN A 194 -2.50 9.31 21.19
C GLN A 194 -3.33 8.42 20.26
N GLU A 195 -4.37 8.96 19.65
CA GLU A 195 -5.20 8.20 18.70
C GLU A 195 -4.43 7.83 17.43
N ALA A 196 -3.68 8.76 16.86
CA ALA A 196 -2.83 8.50 15.70
C ALA A 196 -1.76 7.43 16.01
N ALA A 197 -1.17 7.43 17.20
CA ALA A 197 -0.26 6.36 17.63
C ALA A 197 -0.96 4.99 17.70
N LYS A 198 -2.22 4.92 18.14
CA LYS A 198 -3.01 3.68 18.11
C LYS A 198 -3.27 3.21 16.67
N TRP A 199 -3.55 4.12 15.73
CA TRP A 199 -3.72 3.78 14.31
C TRP A 199 -2.42 3.20 13.73
N VAL A 200 -1.27 3.82 14.00
CA VAL A 200 0.05 3.32 13.55
C VAL A 200 0.36 1.98 14.22
N GLY A 201 0.09 1.83 15.51
CA GLY A 201 0.33 0.60 16.27
C GLY A 201 -0.48 -0.59 15.77
N SER A 202 -1.76 -0.38 15.44
CA SER A 202 -2.69 -1.43 14.99
C SER A 202 -2.62 -1.74 13.49
N ALA A 203 -1.88 -0.96 12.71
CA ALA A 203 -1.75 -1.20 11.28
C ALA A 203 -0.97 -2.49 10.98
N ASN A 204 -1.66 -3.50 10.46
CA ASN A 204 -1.09 -4.81 10.13
C ASN A 204 -1.00 -5.06 8.61
N GLN A 205 -1.03 -3.99 7.81
CA GLN A 205 -0.85 -4.06 6.37
C GLN A 205 0.65 -4.13 6.06
N LEU A 206 1.04 -4.94 5.08
CA LEU A 206 2.45 -5.17 4.74
C LEU A 206 3.23 -3.88 4.50
N ILE A 207 2.60 -2.87 3.90
CA ILE A 207 3.15 -1.52 3.77
C ILE A 207 2.16 -0.53 4.37
N SER A 208 2.59 0.16 5.42
CA SER A 208 1.90 1.33 5.98
C SER A 208 2.77 2.56 5.81
N ILE A 209 2.25 3.61 5.16
CA ILE A 209 2.89 4.91 4.96
C ILE A 209 2.25 5.91 5.93
N ILE A 210 3.04 6.47 6.84
CA ILE A 210 2.58 7.39 7.88
C ILE A 210 3.03 8.80 7.51
N ASP A 211 2.08 9.66 7.16
CA ASP A 211 2.32 11.08 6.85
C ASP A 211 2.19 11.91 8.14
N VAL A 212 3.31 12.44 8.63
CA VAL A 212 3.38 13.20 9.89
C VAL A 212 3.66 14.68 9.65
N GLY A 213 3.33 15.50 10.66
CA GLY A 213 3.62 16.92 10.64
C GLY A 213 5.13 17.22 10.52
N GLY A 214 5.48 18.35 9.93
CA GLY A 214 6.89 18.71 9.68
C GLY A 214 7.67 19.24 10.88
N LYS A 215 7.30 18.92 12.12
CA LYS A 215 7.95 19.44 13.34
C LYS A 215 8.48 18.28 14.19
N ILE A 216 9.65 18.45 14.78
CA ILE A 216 10.09 17.58 15.88
C ILE A 216 9.33 18.06 17.13
N SER A 217 8.44 17.22 17.66
CA SER A 217 7.58 17.58 18.81
C SER A 217 7.24 16.36 19.66
N PRO A 218 6.78 16.54 20.93
CA PRO A 218 6.30 15.46 21.77
C PRO A 218 5.18 14.63 21.11
N GLU A 219 4.28 15.28 20.39
CA GLU A 219 3.17 14.66 19.70
C GLU A 219 3.67 13.75 18.56
N ASN A 220 4.55 14.26 17.70
CA ASN A 220 5.14 13.46 16.64
C ASN A 220 6.01 12.33 17.19
N LYS A 221 6.68 12.54 18.35
CA LYS A 221 7.41 11.48 19.05
C LYS A 221 6.47 10.33 19.41
N GLN A 222 5.29 10.63 19.93
CA GLN A 222 4.27 9.65 20.27
C GLN A 222 3.69 8.94 19.04
N ILE A 223 3.35 9.70 18.00
CA ILE A 223 2.78 9.18 16.74
C ILE A 223 3.76 8.22 16.04
N MET A 224 5.04 8.59 15.98
CA MET A 224 6.06 7.86 15.23
C MET A 224 6.60 6.64 15.98
N LYS A 225 6.50 6.60 17.32
CA LYS A 225 7.04 5.52 18.16
C LYS A 225 6.62 4.10 17.74
N PRO A 226 5.38 3.83 17.30
CA PRO A 226 4.97 2.47 16.88
C PRO A 226 5.36 2.12 15.45
N ALA A 227 6.01 3.03 14.71
CA ALA A 227 6.51 2.77 13.36
C ALA A 227 7.83 1.99 13.39
N THR A 228 8.30 1.54 12.23
CA THR A 228 9.53 0.72 12.12
C THR A 228 10.61 1.38 11.27
N HIS A 229 10.22 2.16 10.27
CA HIS A 229 11.15 2.78 9.33
C HIS A 229 10.83 4.27 9.11
N ALA A 230 11.81 5.01 8.59
CA ALA A 230 11.65 6.42 8.25
C ALA A 230 12.25 6.76 6.88
N VAL A 231 11.55 7.62 6.15
CA VAL A 231 12.04 8.34 4.97
C VAL A 231 12.11 9.80 5.35
N ILE A 232 13.32 10.36 5.35
CA ILE A 232 13.53 11.77 5.66
C ILE A 232 13.53 12.55 4.34
N LEU A 233 12.59 13.48 4.22
CA LEU A 233 12.47 14.40 3.08
C LEU A 233 12.72 15.83 3.56
N SER A 234 13.75 16.48 3.04
CA SER A 234 14.09 17.86 3.43
C SER A 234 14.39 18.72 2.22
N GLY A 235 13.96 19.98 2.21
CA GLY A 235 14.44 20.98 1.24
C GLY A 235 15.78 21.64 1.64
N ASP A 236 16.15 21.51 2.92
CA ASP A 236 17.38 22.03 3.49
C ASP A 236 18.23 20.88 4.01
N SER A 237 19.36 20.61 3.35
CA SER A 237 20.24 19.50 3.71
C SER A 237 20.83 19.61 5.12
N SER A 238 20.91 20.82 5.70
CA SER A 238 21.38 21.00 7.08
C SER A 238 20.42 20.38 8.12
N LYS A 239 19.16 20.13 7.72
CA LYS A 239 18.12 19.56 8.57
C LYS A 239 18.13 18.03 8.64
N PHE A 240 18.93 17.34 7.83
CA PHE A 240 18.96 15.88 7.89
C PHE A 240 19.40 15.36 9.25
N THR A 241 20.47 15.91 9.81
CA THR A 241 21.05 15.42 11.07
C THR A 241 20.08 15.50 12.26
N GLU A 242 19.31 16.58 12.39
CA GLU A 242 18.32 16.69 13.48
C GLU A 242 17.20 15.64 13.34
N TRP A 243 16.75 15.34 12.12
CA TRP A 243 15.72 14.33 11.86
C TRP A 243 16.25 12.90 11.98
N GLU A 244 17.50 12.65 11.60
CA GLU A 244 18.18 11.37 11.83
C GLU A 244 18.27 11.07 13.33
N ASN A 245 18.73 12.05 14.13
CA ASN A 245 18.78 11.92 15.58
C ASN A 245 17.40 11.65 16.18
N PHE A 246 16.36 12.33 15.68
CA PHE A 246 14.99 12.11 16.14
C PHE A 246 14.48 10.69 15.79
N CYS A 247 14.77 10.19 14.59
CA CYS A 247 14.45 8.82 14.20
C CYS A 247 15.22 7.79 15.06
N GLN A 248 16.49 8.04 15.34
CA GLN A 248 17.32 7.19 16.19
C GLN A 248 16.79 7.11 17.62
N GLN A 249 16.34 8.23 18.20
CA GLN A 249 15.69 8.25 19.54
C GLN A 249 14.40 7.41 19.61
N LEU A 250 13.80 7.13 18.45
CA LEU A 250 12.58 6.34 18.30
C LEU A 250 12.86 4.92 17.80
N GLU A 251 14.14 4.54 17.66
CA GLU A 251 14.56 3.25 17.12
C GLU A 251 14.04 2.99 15.69
N LEU A 252 13.78 4.06 14.93
CA LEU A 252 13.36 3.95 13.53
C LEU A 252 14.55 3.76 12.62
N THR A 253 14.49 2.74 11.77
CA THR A 253 15.48 2.54 10.71
C THR A 253 15.27 3.57 9.59
N VAL A 254 16.21 4.49 9.41
CA VAL A 254 16.17 5.44 8.29
C VAL A 254 16.54 4.72 7.00
N ILE A 255 15.55 4.46 6.14
CA ILE A 255 15.74 3.72 4.88
C ILE A 255 16.07 4.63 3.72
N ALA A 256 15.68 5.91 3.79
CA ALA A 256 15.97 6.88 2.74
C ALA A 256 16.14 8.31 3.23
N LYS A 257 17.02 9.06 2.54
CA LYS A 257 17.22 10.51 2.71
C LYS A 257 17.10 11.21 1.36
N ILE A 258 16.08 12.05 1.21
CA ILE A 258 15.73 12.64 -0.08
C ILE A 258 15.76 14.16 0.05
N HIS A 259 16.59 14.81 -0.77
CA HIS A 259 16.64 16.26 -0.90
C HIS A 259 15.52 16.74 -1.85
N SER A 260 14.55 17.47 -1.32
CA SER A 260 13.44 18.04 -2.07
C SER A 260 13.87 19.35 -2.71
N GLN A 261 14.01 19.37 -4.04
CA GLN A 261 14.53 20.51 -4.79
C GLN A 261 13.40 21.14 -5.61
N LEU A 262 12.84 22.25 -5.14
CA LEU A 262 11.72 22.90 -5.84
C LEU A 262 12.12 23.39 -7.25
N ASP A 263 13.33 23.93 -7.38
CA ASP A 263 13.89 24.46 -8.62
C ASP A 263 14.73 23.43 -9.41
N GLY A 264 14.80 22.19 -8.92
CA GLY A 264 15.46 21.10 -9.63
C GLY A 264 14.77 20.77 -10.96
N VAL A 265 15.53 20.18 -11.88
CA VAL A 265 15.05 19.78 -13.22
C VAL A 265 14.99 18.27 -13.41
N GLU A 266 15.67 17.51 -12.54
CA GLU A 266 15.72 16.05 -12.59
C GLU A 266 15.86 15.45 -11.19
N ASP A 267 15.54 14.15 -11.07
CA ASP A 267 15.73 13.38 -9.85
C ASP A 267 17.14 12.78 -9.84
N GLY A 268 17.85 12.89 -8.72
CA GLY A 268 19.06 12.11 -8.46
C GLY A 268 18.71 10.88 -7.62
N VAL A 269 19.04 9.68 -8.09
CA VAL A 269 18.73 8.41 -7.40
C VAL A 269 20.03 7.65 -7.13
N PHE A 270 20.33 7.41 -5.86
CA PHE A 270 21.54 6.70 -5.45
C PHE A 270 21.18 5.61 -4.43
N PHE A 271 21.27 4.36 -4.86
CA PHE A 271 21.21 3.22 -3.95
C PHE A 271 22.60 2.87 -3.41
N ALA A 272 22.66 2.31 -2.20
CA ALA A 272 23.86 1.65 -1.72
C ALA A 272 24.23 0.46 -2.64
N ASP A 273 25.52 0.14 -2.73
CA ASP A 273 26.00 -0.98 -3.54
C ASP A 273 25.44 -2.32 -3.02
N ASP A 274 24.98 -3.17 -3.93
CA ASP A 274 24.35 -4.47 -3.64
C ASP A 274 23.20 -4.37 -2.61
N TRP A 275 22.43 -3.27 -2.63
CA TRP A 275 21.45 -2.97 -1.57
C TRP A 275 20.40 -4.06 -1.34
N LYS A 276 20.09 -4.86 -2.37
CA LYS A 276 19.09 -5.94 -2.26
C LYS A 276 19.65 -7.15 -1.53
N GLU A 277 20.89 -7.51 -1.83
CA GLU A 277 21.60 -8.65 -1.25
C GLU A 277 22.07 -8.34 0.17
N LYS A 278 22.45 -7.08 0.43
CA LYS A 278 23.01 -6.61 1.70
C LYS A 278 22.02 -5.79 2.55
N THR A 279 20.71 -5.86 2.27
CA THR A 279 19.67 -5.03 2.92
C THR A 279 19.81 -5.02 4.45
N ASN A 280 19.84 -6.19 5.09
CA ASN A 280 19.87 -6.32 6.56
C ASN A 280 21.19 -5.85 7.19
N GLU A 281 22.29 -5.87 6.44
CA GLU A 281 23.58 -5.37 6.91
C GLU A 281 23.63 -3.84 6.79
N LEU A 282 23.30 -3.32 5.61
CA LEU A 282 23.37 -1.90 5.28
C LEU A 282 22.45 -1.05 6.15
N LEU A 283 21.23 -1.52 6.43
CA LEU A 283 20.25 -0.80 7.27
C LEU A 283 20.72 -0.56 8.71
N LYS A 284 21.79 -1.22 9.16
CA LYS A 284 22.37 -0.98 10.49
C LYS A 284 23.22 0.28 10.53
N THR A 285 23.72 0.75 9.39
CA THR A 285 24.74 1.80 9.33
C THR A 285 24.41 2.94 8.37
N THR A 286 23.59 2.70 7.34
CA THR A 286 23.29 3.70 6.31
C THR A 286 21.88 3.54 5.73
N PRO A 287 21.23 4.63 5.28
CA PRO A 287 20.08 4.55 4.40
C PRO A 287 20.43 3.81 3.11
N LEU A 288 19.47 3.04 2.58
CA LEU A 288 19.64 2.29 1.33
C LEU A 288 19.46 3.17 0.10
N LEU A 289 18.65 4.22 0.21
CA LEU A 289 18.31 5.13 -0.88
C LEU A 289 18.59 6.58 -0.49
N THR A 290 19.37 7.28 -1.30
CA THR A 290 19.62 8.71 -1.14
C THR A 290 19.48 9.43 -2.47
N GLY A 291 19.44 10.76 -2.42
CA GLY A 291 19.48 11.61 -3.61
C GLY A 291 18.52 12.78 -3.54
N SER A 292 17.98 13.18 -4.68
CA SER A 292 17.08 14.31 -4.80
C SER A 292 15.79 13.95 -5.53
N VAL A 293 14.71 14.65 -5.17
CA VAL A 293 13.47 14.66 -5.93
C VAL A 293 13.17 16.09 -6.30
N HIS A 294 12.95 16.34 -7.58
CA HIS A 294 12.67 17.69 -8.05
C HIS A 294 11.17 17.99 -8.05
N ARG A 295 10.84 19.25 -7.78
CA ARG A 295 9.53 19.87 -8.02
C ARG A 295 8.34 19.02 -7.53
N LEU A 296 8.28 18.75 -6.23
CA LEU A 296 7.11 18.13 -5.61
C LEU A 296 5.94 19.14 -5.55
N LYS A 297 5.17 19.22 -6.65
CA LYS A 297 4.02 20.12 -6.78
C LYS A 297 2.70 19.36 -6.62
N ARG A 298 1.74 19.99 -5.94
CA ARG A 298 0.35 19.50 -5.85
C ARG A 298 -0.31 19.53 -7.23
N GLY A 299 -1.19 18.58 -7.47
CA GLY A 299 -1.87 18.44 -8.77
C GLY A 299 -1.06 17.70 -9.84
N GLU A 300 0.21 17.38 -9.59
CA GLU A 300 1.02 16.59 -10.52
C GLU A 300 0.98 15.10 -10.15
N ASN A 301 0.86 14.24 -11.16
CA ASN A 301 1.07 12.80 -10.97
C ASN A 301 2.56 12.51 -10.88
N LEU A 302 3.04 12.27 -9.66
CA LEU A 302 4.45 12.02 -9.36
C LEU A 302 4.83 10.53 -9.42
N SER A 303 3.89 9.64 -9.75
CA SER A 303 4.13 8.20 -9.67
C SER A 303 5.21 7.69 -10.60
N ALA A 304 5.40 8.32 -11.77
CA ALA A 304 6.42 7.92 -12.74
C ALA A 304 7.82 8.51 -12.46
N ARG A 305 7.97 9.37 -11.43
CA ARG A 305 9.24 10.03 -11.11
C ARG A 305 10.30 8.99 -10.70
N PRO A 306 11.55 9.08 -11.20
CA PRO A 306 12.61 8.11 -10.88
C PRO A 306 12.82 7.88 -9.37
N MET A 307 12.83 8.93 -8.56
CA MET A 307 12.98 8.80 -7.11
C MET A 307 11.76 8.12 -6.47
N VAL A 308 10.55 8.43 -6.94
CA VAL A 308 9.30 7.85 -6.43
C VAL A 308 9.20 6.36 -6.78
N GLN A 309 9.55 5.98 -8.00
CA GLN A 309 9.63 4.57 -8.43
C GLN A 309 10.69 3.79 -7.63
N SER A 310 11.86 4.41 -7.42
CA SER A 310 12.94 3.80 -6.63
C SER A 310 12.52 3.58 -5.18
N LEU A 311 11.87 4.57 -4.56
CA LEU A 311 11.34 4.43 -3.21
C LEU A 311 10.23 3.39 -3.13
N ALA A 312 9.33 3.32 -4.13
CA ALA A 312 8.30 2.27 -4.20
C ALA A 312 8.92 0.87 -4.25
N ASN A 313 9.95 0.69 -5.10
CA ASN A 313 10.67 -0.57 -5.22
C ASN A 313 11.38 -0.96 -3.91
N LEU A 314 11.98 0.01 -3.22
CA LEU A 314 12.57 -0.19 -1.90
C LEU A 314 11.53 -0.68 -0.90
N LEU A 315 10.38 0.01 -0.78
CA LEU A 315 9.33 -0.41 0.16
C LEU A 315 8.78 -1.80 -0.15
N ILE A 316 8.57 -2.12 -1.43
CA ILE A 316 8.12 -3.45 -1.87
C ILE A 316 9.17 -4.51 -1.51
N HIS A 317 10.46 -4.23 -1.72
CA HIS A 317 11.55 -5.14 -1.39
C HIS A 317 11.63 -5.43 0.11
N LEU A 318 11.51 -4.41 0.96
CA LEU A 318 11.54 -4.58 2.42
C LEU A 318 10.42 -5.49 2.95
N THR A 319 9.29 -5.61 2.23
CA THR A 319 8.26 -6.60 2.60
C THR A 319 8.68 -8.05 2.36
N LYS A 320 9.82 -8.30 1.70
CA LYS A 320 10.33 -9.64 1.38
C LYS A 320 11.58 -10.01 2.19
N CYS A 321 12.08 -9.09 3.01
CA CYS A 321 13.26 -9.26 3.85
C CYS A 321 12.92 -9.81 5.23
#